data_AF-A0A6L2PRR0-F1
#
_entry.id   AF-A0A6L2PRR0-F1
#
_cell.length_a   1.000
_cell.length_b   1.000
_cell.length_c   1.000
_cell.angle_alpha   90.00
_cell.angle_beta   90.00
_cell.angle_gamma   90.00
#
_symmetry.space_group_name_H-M   'P 1'
#
loop_
_entity.id
_entity.type
_entity.pdbx_description
1 polymer ?
#
loop_
_entity_poly.entity_id
_entity_poly.type
_entity_poly.pdbx_seq_one_letter_code
_entity_poly.pdbx_strand_id
1 'polypeptide(L)' 'FDDRRYSFHVPVPKVEIVDERGEAIPDKFYKAGSTIELKCVISQVPQPSSYVTWKHGQRMLNYDTSRGGI' A
#
# COMPACT_ATOMS: atom_id res chain seq x y z
N PHE A 1 -4.44 41.04 24.54
CA PHE A 1 -4.86 40.40 23.28
C PHE A 1 -4.03 39.13 23.16
N ASP A 2 -4.65 37.97 23.39
CA ASP A 2 -3.96 36.68 23.51
C ASP A 2 -3.87 36.02 22.12
N ASP A 3 -2.68 35.96 21.52
CA ASP A 3 -2.43 35.34 20.21
C ASP A 3 -2.28 33.82 20.38
N ARG A 4 -3.38 33.12 20.64
CA ARG A 4 -3.34 31.65 20.63
C ARG A 4 -3.25 31.14 19.21
N ARG A 5 -2.08 30.63 18.84
CA ARG A 5 -1.92 29.81 17.64
C ARG A 5 -2.39 28.39 17.89
N TYR A 6 -3.36 27.98 17.08
CA TYR A 6 -3.79 26.59 17.00
C TYR A 6 -3.14 25.96 15.77
N SER A 7 -2.42 24.85 15.97
CA SER A 7 -1.93 24.01 14.88
C SER A 7 -2.79 22.75 14.78
N PHE A 8 -3.44 22.54 13.64
CA PHE A 8 -4.12 21.29 13.32
C PHE A 8 -3.23 20.41 12.44
N HIS A 9 -3.04 19.16 12.84
CA HIS A 9 -2.35 18.15 12.04
C HIS A 9 -3.39 17.29 11.32
N VAL A 10 -3.48 17.43 10.00
CA VAL A 10 -4.34 16.57 9.18
C VAL A 10 -3.54 15.30 8.85
N PRO A 11 -3.98 14.10 9.29
CA PRO A 11 -3.30 12.86 8.94
C PRO A 11 -3.44 12.61 7.43
N VAL A 12 -2.31 12.41 6.75
CA VAL A 12 -2.25 12.08 5.34
C VAL A 12 -2.00 10.58 5.21
N PRO A 13 -2.90 9.81 4.59
CA PRO A 13 -2.68 8.38 4.40
C PRO A 13 -1.42 8.10 3.60
N LYS A 14 -0.62 7.14 4.07
CA LYS A 14 0.60 6.68 3.39
C LYS A 14 0.42 5.25 2.92
N VAL A 15 0.80 4.99 1.68
CA VAL A 15 0.68 3.67 1.03
C VAL A 15 2.06 3.22 0.57
N GLU A 16 2.47 2.04 0.99
CA GLU A 16 3.77 1.46 0.65
C GLU A 16 3.62 -0.02 0.25
N ILE A 17 4.32 -0.40 -0.82
CA ILE A 17 4.51 -1.82 -1.17
C ILE A 17 5.76 -2.28 -0.44
N VAL A 18 5.63 -3.32 0.37
CA VAL A 18 6.72 -3.85 1.18
C VAL A 18 7.13 -5.24 0.73
N ASP A 19 8.37 -5.60 0.99
CA ASP A 19 8.86 -6.96 0.76
C ASP A 19 8.47 -7.93 1.90
N GLU A 20 9.01 -9.14 1.83
CA GLU A 20 8.82 -10.19 2.85
C GLU A 20 9.33 -9.78 4.24
N ARG A 21 10.26 -8.83 4.32
CA ARG A 21 10.83 -8.29 5.56
C ARG A 21 10.05 -7.08 6.08
N GLY A 22 9.08 -6.58 5.31
CA GLY A 22 8.31 -5.38 5.63
C GLY A 22 9.00 -4.08 5.24
N GLU A 23 10.08 -4.14 4.46
CA GLU A 23 10.81 -2.97 4.00
C GLU A 23 10.22 -2.43 2.69
N ALA A 24 10.08 -1.11 2.60
CA ALA A 24 9.62 -0.45 1.39
C ALA A 24 10.77 -0.42 0.37
N ILE A 25 10.67 -1.26 -0.67
CA ILE A 25 11.68 -1.32 -1.73
C ILE A 25 11.12 -0.64 -2.99
N PRO A 26 11.81 0.35 -3.57
CA PRO A 26 11.32 1.09 -4.73
C PRO A 26 11.22 0.22 -5.99
N ASP A 27 12.13 -0.74 -6.17
CA ASP A 27 12.18 -1.64 -7.33
C ASP A 27 12.32 -3.10 -6.90
N LYS A 28 11.43 -3.96 -7.40
CA LYS A 28 11.48 -5.40 -7.13
C LYS A 28 11.47 -6.17 -8.44
N PHE A 29 12.51 -6.99 -8.64
CA PHE A 29 12.69 -7.78 -9.86
C PHE A 29 12.24 -9.21 -9.59
N TYR A 30 11.26 -9.67 -10.37
CA TYR A 30 10.74 -11.04 -10.28
C TYR A 30 11.14 -11.81 -11.53
N LYS A 31 11.47 -13.10 -11.38
CA LYS A 31 11.76 -13.97 -12.52
C LYS A 31 10.46 -14.38 -13.21
N ALA A 32 10.54 -14.57 -14.53
CA ALA A 32 9.42 -15.11 -15.29
C ALA A 32 9.02 -16.50 -14.76
N GLY A 33 7.74 -16.69 -14.47
CA GLY A 33 7.20 -17.93 -13.89
C GLY A 33 7.24 -18.00 -12.35
N SER A 34 7.81 -17.00 -11.66
CA SER A 34 7.72 -16.92 -10.21
C SER A 34 6.33 -16.44 -9.75
N THR A 35 5.86 -16.99 -8.64
CA THR A 35 4.72 -16.43 -7.90
C THR A 35 5.14 -15.12 -7.25
N ILE A 36 4.34 -14.06 -7.45
CA ILE A 36 4.60 -12.73 -6.93
C ILE A 36 3.68 -12.51 -5.74
N GLU A 37 4.24 -12.38 -4.54
CA GLU A 37 3.50 -11.92 -3.37
C GLU A 37 3.66 -10.40 -3.25
N LEU A 38 2.53 -9.69 -3.25
CA LEU A 38 2.48 -8.22 -3.15
C LEU A 38 1.82 -7.81 -1.85
N LYS A 39 2.60 -7.22 -0.95
CA LYS A 39 2.10 -6.74 0.34
C LYS A 39 1.96 -5.22 0.32
N CYS A 40 0.75 -4.74 0.55
CA CYS A 40 0.46 -3.31 0.68
C CYS A 40 0.23 -2.96 2.15
N VAL A 41 0.94 -1.97 2.65
CA VAL A 41 0.77 -1.41 3.99
C VAL A 41 0.20 0.00 3.85
N ILE A 42 -0.94 0.23 4.49
CA ILE A 42 -1.58 1.54 4.57
C ILE A 42 -1.49 2.03 6.01
N SER A 43 -1.00 3.25 6.21
CA SER A 43 -0.90 3.90 7.51
C SER A 43 -1.52 5.30 7.48
N GLN A 44 -1.70 5.91 8.65
CA GLN A 44 -2.23 7.28 8.80
C GLN A 44 -3.64 7.47 8.22
N VAL A 45 -4.48 6.43 8.29
CA VAL A 45 -5.87 6.45 7.81
C VAL A 45 -6.81 6.95 8.92
N PRO A 46 -7.47 8.11 8.76
CA PRO A 46 -8.31 8.68 9.81
C PRO A 46 -9.65 7.95 10.02
N GLN A 47 -10.17 7.25 9.01
CA GLN A 47 -11.44 6.51 9.09
C GLN A 47 -11.33 5.16 8.36
N PRO A 48 -11.89 4.06 8.92
CA PRO A 48 -11.74 2.72 8.39
C PRO A 48 -12.62 2.48 7.15
N SER A 49 -12.16 2.92 5.99
CA SER A 49 -12.75 2.58 4.68
C SER A 49 -11.67 2.61 3.58
N SER A 50 -10.58 1.86 3.79
CA SER A 50 -9.54 1.74 2.76
C SER A 50 -9.74 0.47 1.95
N TYR A 51 -10.11 0.62 0.68
CA TYR A 51 -10.07 -0.46 -0.30
C TYR A 51 -8.73 -0.44 -1.02
N VAL A 52 -7.99 -1.54 -0.97
CA VAL A 52 -6.79 -1.73 -1.81
C VAL A 52 -7.24 -2.36 -3.11
N THR A 53 -6.73 -1.86 -4.24
CA THR A 53 -6.93 -2.47 -5.55
C THR A 53 -5.59 -2.57 -6.26
N TRP A 54 -5.26 -3.77 -6.68
CA TRP A 54 -4.04 -4.03 -7.43
C TRP A 54 -4.30 -4.01 -8.92
N LYS A 55 -3.42 -3.31 -9.66
CA LYS A 55 -3.50 -3.18 -11.12
C LYS A 55 -2.12 -3.35 -11.75
N HIS A 56 -2.09 -4.02 -12.90
CA HIS A 56 -0.94 -4.04 -13.80
C HIS A 56 -1.36 -3.41 -15.14
N GLY A 57 -0.87 -2.20 -15.42
CA GLY A 57 -1.39 -1.39 -16.52
C GLY A 57 -2.87 -1.06 -16.32
N GLN A 58 -3.71 -1.51 -17.25
CA GLN A 58 -5.18 -1.35 -17.20
C GLN A 58 -5.91 -2.58 -16.62
N ARG A 59 -5.19 -3.66 -16.29
CA ARG A 59 -5.80 -4.91 -15.82
C ARG A 59 -5.78 -4.97 -14.29
N MET A 60 -6.95 -5.14 -13.68
CA MET A 60 -7.06 -5.47 -12.25
C MET A 60 -6.49 -6.87 -12.00
N LEU A 61 -5.69 -7.01 -10.94
CA LEU A 61 -5.14 -8.28 -10.52
C LEU A 61 -6.16 -9.03 -9.65
N ASN A 62 -6.13 -10.36 -9.72
CA ASN A 62 -7.04 -11.22 -8.99
C ASN A 62 -6.45 -11.57 -7.60
N TYR A 63 -7.30 -11.70 -6.58
CA TYR A 63 -6.91 -11.99 -5.18
C TYR A 63 -6.79 -13.49 -4.88
N ASP A 64 -6.71 -14.33 -5.91
CA ASP A 64 -6.73 -15.78 -5.78
C ASP A 64 -5.32 -16.34 -5.52
N THR A 65 -5.03 -16.67 -4.27
CA THR A 65 -3.72 -17.21 -3.84
C THR A 65 -3.41 -18.61 -4.37
N SER A 66 -4.38 -19.33 -4.97
CA SER A 66 -4.20 -20.72 -5.43
C SER A 66 -3.39 -20.86 -6.73
N ARG A 67 -3.25 -19.78 -7.51
CA ARG A 67 -2.53 -19.80 -8.80
C ARG A 67 -1.57 -18.62 -9.02
N GLY A 68 -1.17 -17.94 -7.93
CA GLY A 68 -0.29 -16.77 -7.97
C GLY A 68 -1.02 -15.43 -8.06
N GLY A 69 -2.20 -15.35 -7.44
CA GLY A 69 -2.74 -14.08 -6.99
C GLY A 69 -1.94 -13.50 -5.84
N ILE A 70 -2.39 -12.33 -5.41
CA ILE A 70 -1.70 -11.45 -4.47
C ILE A 70 -1.77 -11.98 -3.04
#